data_AF-A0A2D1IR12-F1
#
_entry.id   AF-A0A2D1IR12-F1
#
_cell.length_a   1.000
_cell.length_b   1.000
_cell.length_c   1.000
_cell.angle_alpha   90.00
_cell.angle_beta   90.00
_cell.angle_gamma   90.00
#
_symmetry.space_group_name_H-M   'P 1'
#
loop_
_entity.id
_entity.type
_entity.pdbx_description
1 polymer ?
#
loop_
_entity_poly.entity_id
_entity_poly.type
_entity_poly.pdbx_seq_one_letter_code
_entity_poly.pdbx_strand_id
1 'polypeptide(L)'
;MAEYYNVTTNLGDAEIANAIATNTKLDITHVAFGDGNGSVPTPNKARTSLVREVHRQAVTKYERHKTNANWIVIETIIPSNVGGFTIREMGVIANGKLISHGSHAPFEKVEDPSGVSEYRLKFTQNITDGSVVEIMLDESLIYASQAWVEENFIKRIDIIDNLTTNEPAKPVSAKQAKVLQDNKLDKNANAASASKLETSRQVSFSGAATGSFNFDGSTGTSCTLTLANSGVTAGTYGTTLKVPVITVNAKGLITTVTTQDIPSASTSVKGLVQLSNALNSTSTVQALTAAQGKKLQDEKLDKSGGTVTGGLNINIDADGGLSVNAGGTTQAQVRVSNSIHNGMLQASVGGNFGLYDTTFGKWIVHARSSGDVELNGNAASATNCSRSIAAGNGLSGGGELNANRTLTLGTPGTITASTGNAVSASSHTHDLNIDGFFQAAKSANGYQRFPGGLILQWGTANSDSTSGTVTMPIAFPNETLFGLVGETKSDTSGPTFNFAWVRGTTTKSTLGWQSTGNPGLFSWFAIGY
;
A
#
# COMPACT_ATOMS: atom_id res chain seq x y z
N MET A 1 -78.61 -111.69 27.89
CA MET A 1 -77.24 -112.25 27.71
C MET A 1 -76.82 -111.91 26.28
N ALA A 2 -75.57 -111.54 26.05
CA ALA A 2 -75.10 -111.28 24.69
C ALA A 2 -75.23 -112.57 23.85
N GLU A 3 -75.82 -112.46 22.65
CA GLU A 3 -76.08 -113.60 21.75
C GLU A 3 -74.78 -114.25 21.25
N TYR A 4 -73.69 -113.46 21.20
CA TYR A 4 -72.35 -113.90 20.84
C TYR A 4 -71.35 -113.35 21.86
N TYR A 5 -70.50 -114.22 22.40
CA TYR A 5 -69.50 -113.86 23.40
C TYR A 5 -68.25 -114.74 23.29
N ASN A 6 -67.20 -114.37 24.01
CA ASN A 6 -65.95 -115.10 24.10
C ASN A 6 -65.60 -115.46 25.54
N VAL A 7 -64.85 -116.54 25.70
CA VAL A 7 -64.33 -117.01 26.98
C VAL A 7 -62.87 -117.43 26.83
N THR A 8 -62.07 -117.18 27.86
CA THR A 8 -60.74 -117.77 27.96
C THR A 8 -60.85 -119.29 28.15
N THR A 9 -59.89 -120.04 27.62
CA THR A 9 -59.79 -121.49 27.87
C THR A 9 -59.05 -121.74 29.19
N ASN A 10 -59.17 -122.95 29.76
CA ASN A 10 -58.38 -123.35 30.93
C ASN A 10 -56.87 -123.31 30.63
N LEU A 11 -56.47 -123.62 29.38
CA LEU A 11 -55.09 -123.46 28.92
C LEU A 11 -54.71 -121.97 28.85
N GLY A 12 -55.60 -121.11 28.36
CA GLY A 12 -55.39 -119.67 28.30
C GLY A 12 -55.23 -119.04 29.67
N ASP A 13 -56.10 -119.40 30.62
CA ASP A 13 -55.98 -118.93 32.01
C ASP A 13 -54.64 -119.36 32.63
N ALA A 14 -54.17 -120.59 32.35
CA ALA A 14 -52.87 -121.08 32.82
C ALA A 14 -51.68 -120.37 32.15
N GLU A 15 -51.73 -120.12 30.83
CA GLU A 15 -50.68 -119.38 30.10
C GLU A 15 -50.60 -117.92 30.54
N ILE A 16 -51.75 -117.27 30.76
CA ILE A 16 -51.83 -115.90 31.28
C ILE A 16 -51.26 -115.86 32.71
N ALA A 17 -51.65 -116.79 33.58
CA ALA A 17 -51.13 -116.86 34.94
C ALA A 17 -49.62 -117.12 34.99
N ASN A 18 -49.11 -118.01 34.13
CA ASN A 18 -47.68 -118.28 34.00
C ASN A 18 -46.94 -117.01 33.59
N ALA A 19 -47.41 -116.35 32.53
CA ALA A 19 -46.79 -115.14 32.02
C ALA A 19 -46.79 -113.97 33.04
N ILE A 20 -47.83 -113.85 33.89
CA ILE A 20 -47.83 -112.94 35.06
C ILE A 20 -46.75 -113.36 36.07
N ALA A 21 -46.71 -114.63 36.46
CA ALA A 21 -45.80 -115.13 37.50
C ALA A 21 -44.32 -115.05 37.10
N THR A 22 -44.00 -115.23 35.82
CA THR A 22 -42.64 -115.19 35.28
C THR A 22 -42.25 -113.82 34.73
N ASN A 23 -43.15 -112.83 34.75
CA ASN A 23 -42.97 -111.53 34.11
C ASN A 23 -42.56 -111.65 32.62
N THR A 24 -43.12 -112.65 31.93
CA THR A 24 -42.94 -112.86 30.49
C THR A 24 -44.21 -112.46 29.75
N LYS A 25 -44.11 -112.16 28.46
CA LYS A 25 -45.28 -111.76 27.65
C LYS A 25 -45.90 -112.97 26.96
N LEU A 26 -47.19 -112.87 26.63
CA LEU A 26 -47.91 -113.90 25.89
C LEU A 26 -47.71 -113.70 24.38
N ASP A 27 -47.06 -114.64 23.69
CA ASP A 27 -46.79 -114.54 22.25
C ASP A 27 -48.03 -114.90 21.41
N ILE A 28 -48.88 -113.89 21.18
CA ILE A 28 -50.09 -114.00 20.35
C ILE A 28 -49.69 -113.91 18.89
N THR A 29 -49.83 -115.02 18.16
CA THR A 29 -49.31 -115.14 16.79
C THR A 29 -50.40 -115.18 15.73
N HIS A 30 -51.55 -115.81 16.03
CA HIS A 30 -52.60 -116.05 15.04
C HIS A 30 -54.01 -115.89 15.60
N VAL A 31 -54.95 -115.49 14.73
CA VAL A 31 -56.38 -115.70 14.92
C VAL A 31 -56.81 -116.89 14.08
N ALA A 32 -57.41 -117.88 14.73
CA ALA A 32 -58.05 -119.03 14.09
C ALA A 32 -59.53 -118.73 13.86
N PHE A 33 -60.04 -119.15 12.71
CA PHE A 33 -61.43 -118.99 12.29
C PHE A 33 -62.04 -120.37 12.09
N GLY A 34 -63.21 -120.60 12.66
CA GLY A 34 -63.93 -121.86 12.57
C GLY A 34 -65.37 -121.66 12.12
N ASP A 35 -65.93 -122.70 11.49
CA ASP A 35 -67.31 -122.68 11.00
C ASP A 35 -68.29 -123.37 11.96
N GLY A 36 -67.80 -123.86 13.10
CA GLY A 36 -68.58 -124.52 14.13
C GLY A 36 -69.20 -125.86 13.73
N ASN A 37 -68.66 -126.51 12.67
CA ASN A 37 -69.23 -127.70 12.06
C ASN A 37 -70.70 -127.49 11.60
N GLY A 38 -70.98 -126.30 11.06
CA GLY A 38 -72.29 -125.91 10.52
C GLY A 38 -73.24 -125.24 11.51
N SER A 39 -72.93 -125.20 12.81
CA SER A 39 -73.74 -124.55 13.85
C SER A 39 -72.92 -123.56 14.68
N VAL A 40 -73.52 -122.51 15.25
CA VAL A 40 -72.80 -121.56 16.13
C VAL A 40 -72.46 -122.26 17.45
N PRO A 41 -71.17 -122.49 17.77
CA PRO A 41 -70.81 -123.21 19.00
C PRO A 41 -71.02 -122.35 20.25
N THR A 42 -71.43 -122.97 21.36
CA THR A 42 -71.43 -122.29 22.67
C THR A 42 -70.00 -122.21 23.23
N PRO A 43 -69.52 -121.02 23.61
CA PRO A 43 -68.20 -120.86 24.24
C PRO A 43 -68.07 -121.69 25.55
N ASN A 44 -66.95 -122.41 25.70
CA ASN A 44 -66.66 -123.27 26.86
C ASN A 44 -65.17 -123.23 27.20
N LYS A 45 -64.83 -123.00 28.49
CA LYS A 45 -63.45 -122.91 28.96
C LYS A 45 -62.64 -124.20 28.79
N ALA A 46 -63.28 -125.37 28.79
CA ALA A 46 -62.57 -126.66 28.72
C ALA A 46 -61.97 -126.97 27.33
N ARG A 47 -62.25 -126.15 26.31
CA ARG A 47 -61.82 -126.40 24.93
C ARG A 47 -60.34 -126.11 24.72
N THR A 48 -59.69 -126.99 23.96
CA THR A 48 -58.28 -126.84 23.55
C THR A 48 -58.13 -126.54 22.06
N SER A 49 -59.22 -126.61 21.28
CA SER A 49 -59.28 -126.30 19.84
C SER A 49 -60.65 -125.73 19.42
N LEU A 50 -60.71 -125.14 18.22
CA LEU A 50 -61.98 -124.80 17.56
C LEU A 50 -62.78 -126.10 17.24
N VAL A 51 -64.11 -126.03 17.04
CA VAL A 51 -64.97 -127.21 16.76
C VAL A 51 -64.59 -127.73 15.40
N ARG A 52 -64.40 -126.81 14.45
CA ARG A 52 -63.79 -127.06 13.15
C ARG A 52 -63.13 -125.79 12.65
N GLU A 53 -61.81 -125.74 12.73
CA GLU A 53 -61.01 -124.65 12.16
C GLU A 53 -61.03 -124.73 10.64
N VAL A 54 -61.30 -123.62 9.97
CA VAL A 54 -61.35 -123.50 8.51
C VAL A 54 -60.23 -122.61 7.97
N HIS A 55 -59.74 -121.66 8.76
CA HIS A 55 -58.62 -120.79 8.37
C HIS A 55 -57.85 -120.30 9.60
N ARG A 56 -56.58 -119.98 9.40
CA ARG A 56 -55.74 -119.33 10.41
C ARG A 56 -54.97 -118.18 9.77
N GLN A 57 -55.06 -117.01 10.39
CA GLN A 57 -54.40 -115.80 9.90
C GLN A 57 -53.45 -115.25 10.96
N ALA A 58 -52.27 -114.81 10.54
CA ALA A 58 -51.33 -114.13 11.41
C ALA A 58 -51.96 -112.82 11.95
N VAL A 59 -51.64 -112.48 13.19
CA VAL A 59 -52.11 -111.22 13.79
C VAL A 59 -51.35 -110.06 13.17
N THR A 60 -52.07 -109.04 12.71
CA THR A 60 -51.48 -107.82 12.12
C THR A 60 -51.11 -106.83 13.22
N LYS A 61 -51.97 -106.73 14.24
CA LYS A 61 -51.78 -105.85 15.37
C LYS A 61 -52.52 -106.41 16.56
N TYR A 62 -51.94 -106.31 17.76
CA TYR A 62 -52.70 -106.44 18.98
C TYR A 62 -52.25 -105.41 20.01
N GLU A 63 -53.19 -104.88 20.77
CA GLU A 63 -52.94 -103.84 21.77
C GLU A 63 -53.94 -103.92 22.91
N ARG A 64 -53.67 -103.21 24.01
CA ARG A 64 -54.67 -103.02 25.06
C ARG A 64 -55.78 -102.09 24.59
N HIS A 65 -57.00 -102.36 25.02
CA HIS A 65 -58.14 -101.48 24.78
C HIS A 65 -57.91 -100.14 25.49
N LYS A 66 -58.10 -99.02 24.77
CA LYS A 66 -57.76 -97.66 25.25
C LYS A 66 -58.40 -97.27 26.59
N THR A 67 -59.57 -97.84 26.92
CA THR A 67 -60.34 -97.51 28.13
C THR A 67 -60.48 -98.64 29.15
N ASN A 68 -60.34 -99.91 28.74
CA ASN A 68 -60.55 -101.07 29.61
C ASN A 68 -59.22 -101.82 29.73
N ALA A 69 -58.51 -101.63 30.85
CA ALA A 69 -57.15 -102.15 31.03
C ALA A 69 -57.04 -103.68 30.94
N ASN A 70 -58.15 -104.40 31.17
CA ASN A 70 -58.24 -105.86 31.11
C ASN A 70 -58.67 -106.38 29.74
N TRP A 71 -58.96 -105.49 28.78
CA TRP A 71 -59.36 -105.91 27.44
C TRP A 71 -58.20 -105.75 26.47
N ILE A 72 -58.04 -106.74 25.61
CA ILE A 72 -57.10 -106.70 24.49
C ILE A 72 -57.87 -106.71 23.18
N VAL A 73 -57.42 -105.91 22.23
CA VAL A 73 -57.95 -105.85 20.87
C VAL A 73 -56.93 -106.49 19.96
N ILE A 74 -57.32 -107.56 19.31
CA ILE A 74 -56.49 -108.29 18.35
C ILE A 74 -57.10 -108.07 16.97
N GLU A 75 -56.30 -107.53 16.05
CA GLU A 75 -56.69 -107.26 14.67
C GLU A 75 -55.91 -108.18 13.73
N THR A 76 -56.64 -108.73 12.77
CA THR A 76 -56.05 -109.47 11.65
C THR A 76 -56.74 -109.06 10.36
N ILE A 77 -55.98 -109.09 9.27
CA ILE A 77 -56.47 -108.85 7.93
C ILE A 77 -56.44 -110.18 7.20
N ILE A 78 -57.61 -110.62 6.71
CA ILE A 78 -57.70 -111.73 5.76
C ILE A 78 -57.61 -111.11 4.36
N PRO A 79 -56.55 -111.41 3.57
CA PRO A 79 -56.40 -110.90 2.20
C PRO A 79 -57.60 -111.23 1.30
N SER A 80 -57.74 -110.49 0.21
CA SER A 80 -58.85 -110.69 -0.75
C SER A 80 -58.80 -112.08 -1.41
N ASN A 81 -57.59 -112.60 -1.68
CA ASN A 81 -57.35 -113.91 -2.28
C ASN A 81 -57.48 -115.10 -1.30
N VAL A 82 -58.02 -114.90 -0.09
CA VAL A 82 -58.27 -115.98 0.88
C VAL A 82 -59.74 -115.96 1.29
N GLY A 83 -60.49 -117.02 0.99
CA GLY A 83 -61.92 -117.11 1.32
C GLY A 83 -62.54 -118.46 0.96
N GLY A 84 -63.86 -118.50 0.76
CA GLY A 84 -64.62 -119.73 0.51
C GLY A 84 -65.11 -120.44 1.78
N PHE A 85 -65.12 -119.77 2.93
CA PHE A 85 -65.53 -120.35 4.21
C PHE A 85 -66.45 -119.42 5.02
N THR A 86 -67.32 -120.01 5.85
CA THR A 86 -68.17 -119.27 6.79
C THR A 86 -67.55 -119.28 8.19
N ILE A 87 -67.47 -118.12 8.82
CA ILE A 87 -66.98 -117.94 10.19
C ILE A 87 -68.19 -117.97 11.14
N ARG A 88 -68.13 -118.83 12.16
CA ARG A 88 -69.09 -118.91 13.27
C ARG A 88 -68.42 -118.94 14.64
N GLU A 89 -67.12 -119.20 14.69
CA GLU A 89 -66.30 -119.06 15.88
C GLU A 89 -64.93 -118.48 15.52
N MET A 90 -64.34 -117.76 16.47
CA MET A 90 -62.99 -117.21 16.35
C MET A 90 -62.19 -117.60 17.58
N GLY A 91 -60.93 -117.95 17.39
CA GLY A 91 -60.00 -118.35 18.42
C GLY A 91 -58.72 -117.52 18.37
N VAL A 92 -58.16 -117.20 19.53
CA VAL A 92 -56.84 -116.56 19.62
C VAL A 92 -55.81 -117.62 19.99
N ILE A 93 -54.73 -117.65 19.22
CA ILE A 93 -53.62 -118.58 19.40
C ILE A 93 -52.43 -117.82 19.98
N ALA A 94 -51.93 -118.32 21.11
CA ALA A 94 -50.66 -117.87 21.67
C ALA A 94 -49.84 -119.04 22.18
N ASN A 95 -48.50 -118.96 22.05
CA ASN A 95 -47.58 -120.07 22.38
C ASN A 95 -48.01 -121.42 21.75
N GLY A 96 -48.63 -121.37 20.56
CA GLY A 96 -49.19 -122.54 19.86
C GLY A 96 -50.48 -123.14 20.47
N LYS A 97 -51.04 -122.56 21.54
CA LYS A 97 -52.25 -123.03 22.24
C LYS A 97 -53.44 -122.11 21.99
N LEU A 98 -54.66 -122.65 22.00
CA LEU A 98 -55.90 -121.87 21.96
C LEU A 98 -56.13 -121.24 23.35
N ILE A 99 -55.87 -119.94 23.47
CA ILE A 99 -55.98 -119.22 24.76
C ILE A 99 -57.38 -118.64 25.00
N SER A 100 -58.11 -118.35 23.94
CA SER A 100 -59.48 -117.88 24.00
C SER A 100 -60.23 -118.28 22.73
N HIS A 101 -61.55 -118.44 22.86
CA HIS A 101 -62.44 -118.53 21.70
C HIS A 101 -63.79 -117.89 21.99
N GLY A 102 -64.48 -117.50 20.93
CA GLY A 102 -65.83 -116.97 21.00
C GLY A 102 -66.67 -117.34 19.81
N SER A 103 -67.98 -117.33 20.02
CA SER A 103 -68.98 -117.45 18.98
C SER A 103 -69.06 -116.14 18.17
N HIS A 104 -69.37 -116.25 16.88
CA HIS A 104 -69.62 -115.12 15.99
C HIS A 104 -70.89 -115.36 15.18
N ALA A 105 -71.58 -114.28 14.82
CA ALA A 105 -72.69 -114.36 13.88
C ALA A 105 -72.18 -114.95 12.55
N PRO A 106 -72.94 -115.83 11.86
CA PRO A 106 -72.48 -116.43 10.62
C PRO A 106 -72.05 -115.37 9.60
N PHE A 107 -70.77 -115.38 9.23
CA PHE A 107 -70.17 -114.42 8.31
C PHE A 107 -69.44 -115.16 7.19
N GLU A 108 -69.83 -114.93 5.94
CA GLU A 108 -69.22 -115.57 4.78
C GLU A 108 -68.02 -114.75 4.28
N LYS A 109 -66.83 -115.34 4.32
CA LYS A 109 -65.65 -114.75 3.68
C LYS A 109 -65.55 -115.29 2.26
N VAL A 110 -65.90 -114.45 1.28
CA VAL A 110 -65.74 -114.76 -0.15
C VAL A 110 -64.28 -114.56 -0.56
N GLU A 111 -63.76 -115.43 -1.41
CA GLU A 111 -62.46 -115.26 -2.07
C GLU A 111 -62.65 -114.44 -3.35
N ASP A 112 -61.88 -113.36 -3.50
CA ASP A 112 -61.86 -112.54 -4.72
C ASP A 112 -60.41 -112.26 -5.13
N PRO A 113 -59.83 -113.10 -6.02
CA PRO A 113 -58.45 -112.95 -6.48
C PRO A 113 -58.19 -111.64 -7.25
N SER A 114 -59.23 -110.99 -7.77
CA SER A 114 -59.16 -109.72 -8.50
C SER A 114 -59.57 -108.50 -7.66
N GLY A 115 -60.05 -108.74 -6.45
CA GLY A 115 -60.61 -107.72 -5.57
C GLY A 115 -59.56 -107.01 -4.73
N VAL A 116 -59.81 -105.72 -4.47
CA VAL A 116 -59.05 -104.89 -3.51
C VAL A 116 -59.69 -104.87 -2.11
N SER A 117 -60.79 -105.61 -1.91
CA SER A 117 -61.52 -105.64 -0.65
C SER A 117 -60.89 -106.62 0.34
N GLU A 118 -60.10 -106.08 1.26
CA GLU A 118 -59.57 -106.80 2.41
C GLU A 118 -60.55 -106.75 3.59
N TYR A 119 -60.66 -107.85 4.34
CA TYR A 119 -61.52 -107.91 5.53
C TYR A 119 -60.68 -107.74 6.79
N ARG A 120 -60.89 -106.62 7.48
CA ARG A 120 -60.29 -106.37 8.79
C ARG A 120 -61.23 -106.86 9.89
N LEU A 121 -60.81 -107.88 10.62
CA LEU A 121 -61.56 -108.44 11.74
C LEU A 121 -60.91 -108.02 13.06
N LYS A 122 -61.76 -107.63 14.01
CA LYS A 122 -61.35 -107.21 15.35
C LYS A 122 -61.93 -108.19 16.37
N PHE A 123 -61.06 -108.81 17.16
CA PHE A 123 -61.44 -109.69 18.27
C PHE A 123 -61.03 -109.05 19.59
N THR A 124 -62.02 -108.68 20.41
CA THR A 124 -61.77 -108.05 21.72
C THR A 124 -61.97 -109.06 22.84
N GLN A 125 -60.94 -109.36 23.62
CA GLN A 125 -60.98 -110.34 24.71
C GLN A 125 -60.77 -109.67 26.07
N ASN A 126 -61.60 -110.05 27.05
CA ASN A 126 -61.35 -109.76 28.46
C ASN A 126 -60.39 -110.79 29.06
N ILE A 127 -59.24 -110.34 29.57
CA ILE A 127 -58.25 -111.18 30.25
C ILE A 127 -58.02 -110.64 31.68
N THR A 128 -57.65 -111.53 32.62
CA THR A 128 -57.54 -111.20 34.05
C THR A 128 -56.57 -110.06 34.33
N ASP A 129 -55.53 -109.89 33.52
CA ASP A 129 -54.67 -108.70 33.48
C ASP A 129 -54.22 -108.44 32.05
N GLY A 130 -54.51 -107.25 31.52
CA GLY A 130 -54.08 -106.84 30.18
C GLY A 130 -52.57 -106.58 30.07
N SER A 131 -51.84 -106.57 31.20
CA SER A 131 -50.43 -106.20 31.26
C SER A 131 -49.43 -107.16 30.67
N VAL A 132 -49.89 -108.35 30.38
CA VAL A 132 -49.11 -109.47 29.87
C VAL A 132 -48.95 -109.44 28.34
N VAL A 133 -49.37 -108.36 27.69
CA VAL A 133 -49.52 -108.26 26.22
C VAL A 133 -48.61 -107.17 25.64
N GLU A 134 -47.76 -107.55 24.67
CA GLU A 134 -46.92 -106.64 23.89
C GLU A 134 -47.69 -105.94 22.77
N ILE A 135 -47.22 -104.78 22.30
CA ILE A 135 -47.66 -104.21 21.02
C ILE A 135 -46.67 -104.71 19.97
N MET A 136 -47.07 -105.69 19.16
CA MET A 136 -46.32 -106.05 17.95
C MET A 136 -46.98 -105.36 16.76
N LEU A 137 -46.19 -104.55 16.05
CA LEU A 137 -46.53 -103.98 14.74
C LEU A 137 -45.60 -104.63 13.72
N ASP A 138 -46.16 -105.32 12.73
CA ASP A 138 -45.39 -105.81 11.57
C ASP A 138 -45.28 -104.69 10.53
N GLU A 139 -44.05 -104.22 10.26
CA GLU A 139 -43.74 -103.04 9.44
C GLU A 139 -43.58 -103.34 7.94
N SER A 140 -43.87 -104.55 7.47
CA SER A 140 -43.59 -104.92 6.07
C SER A 140 -44.55 -104.29 5.03
N LEU A 141 -45.57 -103.52 5.43
CA LEU A 141 -46.44 -102.72 4.55
C LEU A 141 -46.92 -101.43 5.27
N ILE A 142 -46.25 -100.31 5.04
CA ILE A 142 -46.67 -99.00 5.56
C ILE A 142 -47.14 -98.10 4.41
N TYR A 143 -48.42 -97.72 4.45
CA TYR A 143 -48.97 -96.63 3.63
C TYR A 143 -49.10 -95.37 4.49
N ALA A 144 -48.57 -94.24 4.01
CA ALA A 144 -48.81 -92.93 4.62
C ALA A 144 -50.12 -92.33 4.10
N SER A 145 -50.90 -91.68 4.97
CA SER A 145 -52.07 -90.92 4.53
C SER A 145 -51.64 -89.68 3.75
N GLN A 146 -52.46 -89.21 2.80
CA GLN A 146 -52.17 -87.99 2.04
C GLN A 146 -51.92 -86.78 2.96
N ALA A 147 -52.70 -86.65 4.04
CA ALA A 147 -52.53 -85.60 5.03
C ALA A 147 -51.13 -85.64 5.69
N TRP A 148 -50.64 -86.83 6.02
CA TRP A 148 -49.29 -86.99 6.59
C TRP A 148 -48.21 -86.57 5.58
N VAL A 149 -48.38 -86.90 4.29
CA VAL A 149 -47.43 -86.51 3.24
C VAL A 149 -47.39 -85.00 3.05
N GLU A 150 -48.54 -84.32 3.04
CA GLU A 150 -48.59 -82.86 2.90
C GLU A 150 -48.01 -82.12 4.10
N GLU A 151 -48.15 -82.66 5.31
CA GLU A 151 -47.58 -82.07 6.53
C GLU A 151 -46.07 -82.31 6.65
N ASN A 152 -45.57 -83.46 6.23
CA ASN A 152 -44.20 -83.89 6.51
C ASN A 152 -43.24 -83.82 5.32
N PHE A 153 -43.73 -83.50 4.10
CA PHE A 153 -42.90 -83.43 2.90
C PHE A 153 -42.91 -82.04 2.24
N ILE A 154 -41.72 -81.48 2.04
CA ILE A 154 -41.53 -80.22 1.32
C ILE A 154 -41.28 -80.52 -0.16
N LYS A 155 -42.10 -79.95 -1.05
CA LYS A 155 -41.91 -80.10 -2.49
C LYS A 155 -40.67 -79.32 -2.95
N ARG A 156 -39.90 -79.89 -3.88
CA ARG A 156 -38.71 -79.23 -4.46
C ARG A 156 -39.02 -77.84 -5.04
N ILE A 157 -40.24 -77.62 -5.55
CA ILE A 157 -40.69 -76.34 -6.12
C ILE A 157 -40.85 -75.23 -5.06
N ASP A 158 -41.02 -75.60 -3.79
CA ASP A 158 -41.16 -74.65 -2.69
C ASP A 158 -39.81 -74.21 -2.10
N ILE A 159 -38.70 -74.79 -2.56
CA ILE A 159 -37.35 -74.40 -2.15
C ILE A 159 -36.88 -73.22 -3.01
N ILE A 160 -36.53 -72.11 -2.36
CA ILE A 160 -36.03 -70.89 -3.04
C ILE A 160 -34.51 -70.99 -3.25
N ASP A 161 -34.06 -70.89 -4.50
CA ASP A 161 -32.62 -70.93 -4.89
C ASP A 161 -32.07 -69.55 -5.34
N ASN A 162 -32.62 -68.45 -4.81
CA ASN A 162 -32.09 -67.11 -5.00
C ASN A 162 -32.09 -66.32 -3.67
N LEU A 163 -31.42 -65.16 -3.64
CA LEU A 163 -31.34 -64.27 -2.47
C LEU A 163 -32.13 -62.96 -2.62
N THR A 164 -33.01 -62.89 -3.63
CA THR A 164 -33.75 -61.67 -3.99
C THR A 164 -35.25 -61.76 -3.69
N THR A 165 -35.77 -62.97 -3.45
CA THR A 165 -37.19 -63.21 -3.18
C THR A 165 -37.58 -62.80 -1.75
N ASN A 166 -38.82 -62.31 -1.57
CA ASN A 166 -39.39 -61.86 -0.30
C ASN A 166 -40.51 -62.80 0.23
N GLU A 167 -40.33 -64.11 0.10
CA GLU A 167 -41.33 -65.12 0.49
C GLU A 167 -40.94 -65.76 1.83
N PRO A 168 -41.50 -65.31 2.96
CA PRO A 168 -41.03 -65.71 4.30
C PRO A 168 -41.38 -67.15 4.69
N ALA A 169 -42.39 -67.75 4.05
CA ALA A 169 -42.90 -69.08 4.39
C ALA A 169 -42.18 -70.23 3.65
N LYS A 170 -41.27 -69.91 2.73
CA LYS A 170 -40.60 -70.91 1.88
C LYS A 170 -39.16 -71.16 2.34
N PRO A 171 -38.71 -72.43 2.43
CA PRO A 171 -37.35 -72.73 2.82
C PRO A 171 -36.33 -72.34 1.74
N VAL A 172 -35.16 -71.87 2.17
CA VAL A 172 -34.04 -71.55 1.28
C VAL A 172 -33.27 -72.82 0.87
N SER A 173 -32.69 -72.83 -0.33
CA SER A 173 -31.83 -73.93 -0.76
C SER A 173 -30.56 -74.02 0.09
N ALA A 174 -30.02 -75.22 0.27
CA ALA A 174 -28.75 -75.42 0.97
C ALA A 174 -27.59 -74.62 0.34
N LYS A 175 -27.62 -74.45 -0.99
CA LYS A 175 -26.64 -73.64 -1.73
C LYS A 175 -26.71 -72.18 -1.31
N GLN A 176 -27.90 -71.58 -1.31
CA GLN A 176 -28.07 -70.18 -0.92
C GLN A 176 -27.85 -69.97 0.58
N ALA A 177 -28.22 -70.94 1.42
CA ALA A 177 -27.89 -70.91 2.84
C ALA A 177 -26.37 -70.89 3.07
N LYS A 178 -25.60 -71.67 2.29
CA LYS A 178 -24.15 -71.64 2.32
C LYS A 178 -23.59 -70.31 1.80
N VAL A 179 -24.12 -69.77 0.71
CA VAL A 179 -23.74 -68.44 0.20
C VAL A 179 -23.98 -67.36 1.25
N LEU A 180 -25.11 -67.37 1.95
CA LEU A 180 -25.38 -66.47 3.06
C LEU A 180 -24.40 -66.70 4.22
N GLN A 181 -24.08 -67.94 4.56
CA GLN A 181 -23.16 -68.23 5.64
C GLN A 181 -21.71 -67.82 5.33
N ASP A 182 -21.24 -68.07 4.12
CA ASP A 182 -19.88 -67.76 3.67
C ASP A 182 -19.69 -66.25 3.44
N ASN A 183 -20.73 -65.56 2.96
CA ASN A 183 -20.69 -64.13 2.64
C ASN A 183 -21.38 -63.25 3.68
N LYS A 184 -21.68 -63.79 4.88
CA LYS A 184 -22.36 -63.06 5.97
C LYS A 184 -21.63 -61.80 6.44
N LEU A 185 -20.37 -61.66 6.06
CA LEU A 185 -19.64 -60.43 5.81
C LEU A 185 -18.55 -60.83 4.81
N ASP A 186 -18.59 -60.34 3.57
CA ASP A 186 -17.46 -60.52 2.66
C ASP A 186 -16.22 -59.96 3.37
N LYS A 187 -15.33 -60.87 3.82
CA LYS A 187 -14.16 -60.57 4.64
C LYS A 187 -13.19 -59.57 3.99
N ASN A 188 -13.37 -59.32 2.70
CA ASN A 188 -12.58 -58.38 1.91
C ASN A 188 -13.41 -57.19 1.37
N ALA A 189 -14.73 -57.15 1.58
CA ALA A 189 -15.55 -56.01 1.21
C ALA A 189 -15.54 -54.92 2.28
N ASN A 190 -15.80 -53.68 1.84
CA ASN A 190 -16.10 -52.59 2.76
C ASN A 190 -17.47 -52.80 3.42
N ALA A 191 -17.56 -52.54 4.72
CA ALA A 191 -18.85 -52.50 5.41
C ALA A 191 -19.73 -51.38 4.81
N ALA A 192 -20.99 -51.68 4.50
CA ALA A 192 -21.93 -50.68 3.99
C ALA A 192 -22.21 -49.56 5.01
N SER A 193 -22.25 -49.91 6.31
CA SER A 193 -22.28 -48.98 7.43
C SER A 193 -21.80 -49.69 8.71
N ALA A 194 -21.31 -48.93 9.69
CA ALA A 194 -20.92 -49.44 11.00
C ALA A 194 -21.23 -48.39 12.08
N SER A 195 -21.78 -48.83 13.22
CA SER A 195 -22.09 -47.93 14.35
C SER A 195 -20.85 -47.61 15.20
N LYS A 196 -19.88 -48.52 15.27
CA LYS A 196 -18.56 -48.35 15.88
C LYS A 196 -17.61 -49.49 15.48
N LEU A 197 -16.32 -49.35 15.79
CA LEU A 197 -15.34 -50.43 15.74
C LEU A 197 -15.55 -51.37 16.94
N GLU A 198 -15.48 -52.68 16.68
CA GLU A 198 -15.58 -53.70 17.74
C GLU A 198 -14.42 -53.59 18.75
N THR A 199 -13.22 -53.32 18.25
CA THR A 199 -12.03 -53.05 19.07
C THR A 199 -11.58 -51.61 18.84
N SER A 200 -11.65 -50.79 19.89
CA SER A 200 -11.14 -49.42 19.85
C SER A 200 -9.66 -49.40 19.45
N ARG A 201 -9.29 -48.45 18.60
CA ARG A 201 -7.91 -48.28 18.11
C ARG A 201 -7.30 -47.04 18.75
N GLN A 202 -6.10 -47.19 19.29
CA GLN A 202 -5.34 -46.05 19.78
C GLN A 202 -4.72 -45.31 18.60
N VAL A 203 -5.10 -44.05 18.45
CA VAL A 203 -4.46 -43.10 17.54
C VAL A 203 -3.41 -42.34 18.33
N SER A 204 -2.17 -42.35 17.86
CA SER A 204 -1.03 -41.75 18.55
C SER A 204 -0.29 -40.75 17.66
N PHE A 205 0.07 -39.62 18.24
CA PHE A 205 0.92 -38.59 17.66
C PHE A 205 2.30 -38.67 18.31
N SER A 206 3.35 -38.60 17.50
CA SER A 206 4.74 -38.65 17.95
C SER A 206 5.58 -37.56 17.26
N GLY A 207 6.70 -37.19 17.88
CA GLY A 207 7.60 -36.14 17.38
C GLY A 207 7.50 -34.85 18.20
N ALA A 208 7.36 -33.71 17.52
CA ALA A 208 7.40 -32.38 18.15
C ALA A 208 6.21 -32.10 19.09
N ALA A 209 5.08 -32.77 18.84
CA ALA A 209 3.94 -32.82 19.73
C ALA A 209 3.54 -34.28 19.91
N THR A 210 3.31 -34.67 21.16
CA THR A 210 2.95 -36.03 21.55
C THR A 210 1.58 -36.06 22.18
N GLY A 211 0.81 -37.12 21.91
CA GLY A 211 -0.50 -37.33 22.48
C GLY A 211 -1.12 -38.60 21.91
N SER A 212 -2.09 -39.16 22.60
CA SER A 212 -2.81 -40.34 22.10
C SER A 212 -4.23 -40.37 22.63
N PHE A 213 -5.14 -40.93 21.86
CA PHE A 213 -6.52 -41.17 22.26
C PHE A 213 -7.04 -42.45 21.59
N ASN A 214 -8.08 -43.04 22.17
CA ASN A 214 -8.74 -44.22 21.63
C ASN A 214 -9.94 -43.79 20.76
N PHE A 215 -10.07 -44.40 19.58
CA PHE A 215 -11.16 -44.13 18.65
C PHE A 215 -11.87 -45.43 18.27
N ASP A 216 -13.18 -45.46 18.43
CA ASP A 216 -14.06 -46.51 17.91
C ASP A 216 -15.20 -45.95 17.04
N GLY A 217 -15.33 -44.63 16.88
CA GLY A 217 -16.37 -44.02 16.06
C GLY A 217 -17.75 -43.91 16.70
N SER A 218 -17.93 -44.30 17.98
CA SER A 218 -19.25 -44.16 18.64
C SER A 218 -19.63 -42.70 18.90
N THR A 219 -18.64 -41.84 19.13
CA THR A 219 -18.78 -40.40 19.40
C THR A 219 -17.57 -39.63 18.86
N GLY A 220 -17.68 -38.31 18.73
CA GLY A 220 -16.52 -37.46 18.45
C GLY A 220 -15.52 -37.48 19.61
N THR A 221 -14.22 -37.54 19.30
CA THR A 221 -13.13 -37.60 20.28
C THR A 221 -12.09 -36.53 20.00
N SER A 222 -11.42 -36.03 21.04
CA SER A 222 -10.33 -35.06 20.91
C SER A 222 -9.06 -35.57 21.60
N CYS A 223 -7.90 -35.05 21.18
CA CYS A 223 -6.60 -35.35 21.77
C CYS A 223 -5.94 -34.07 22.23
N THR A 224 -5.54 -34.00 23.50
CA THR A 224 -4.62 -32.96 23.94
C THR A 224 -3.22 -33.30 23.44
N LEU A 225 -2.59 -32.37 22.73
CA LEU A 225 -1.21 -32.50 22.29
C LEU A 225 -0.28 -31.79 23.27
N THR A 226 0.70 -32.51 23.78
CA THR A 226 1.78 -31.96 24.60
C THR A 226 2.96 -31.64 23.68
N LEU A 227 3.40 -30.39 23.64
CA LEU A 227 4.61 -30.01 22.92
C LEU A 227 5.85 -30.38 23.73
N ALA A 228 6.91 -30.80 23.05
CA ALA A 228 8.22 -30.93 23.69
C ALA A 228 8.74 -29.56 24.15
N ASN A 229 9.42 -29.54 25.29
CA ASN A 229 10.10 -28.31 25.76
C ASN A 229 11.13 -27.86 24.72
N SER A 230 11.14 -26.56 24.41
CA SER A 230 12.11 -25.97 23.48
C SER A 230 13.56 -26.00 23.99
N GLY A 231 13.74 -26.28 25.29
CA GLY A 231 15.02 -26.13 26.00
C GLY A 231 15.29 -24.71 26.50
N VAL A 232 14.47 -23.73 26.11
CA VAL A 232 14.56 -22.35 26.61
C VAL A 232 13.79 -22.20 27.91
N THR A 233 14.45 -21.66 28.93
CA THR A 233 13.80 -21.35 30.21
C THR A 233 12.71 -20.30 30.03
N ALA A 234 11.52 -20.54 30.57
CA ALA A 234 10.43 -19.58 30.52
C ALA A 234 10.80 -18.29 31.27
N GLY A 235 10.61 -17.14 30.62
CA GLY A 235 10.95 -15.84 31.19
C GLY A 235 10.89 -14.72 30.14
N THR A 236 11.11 -13.50 30.59
CA THR A 236 11.23 -12.32 29.73
C THR A 236 12.71 -12.06 29.41
N TYR A 237 13.04 -11.95 28.13
CA TYR A 237 14.41 -11.71 27.67
C TYR A 237 14.54 -10.31 27.08
N GLY A 238 15.51 -9.56 27.60
CA GLY A 238 15.75 -8.16 27.26
C GLY A 238 15.36 -7.20 28.39
N THR A 239 15.93 -6.01 28.34
CA THR A 239 15.67 -4.88 29.24
C THR A 239 15.84 -3.58 28.47
N THR A 240 15.69 -2.41 29.12
CA THR A 240 16.00 -1.11 28.50
C THR A 240 17.42 -1.02 27.93
N LEU A 241 18.37 -1.82 28.44
CA LEU A 241 19.78 -1.80 28.03
C LEU A 241 20.23 -3.07 27.30
N LYS A 242 19.37 -4.10 27.18
CA LYS A 242 19.72 -5.38 26.54
C LYS A 242 18.64 -5.83 25.57
N VAL A 243 19.04 -6.28 24.39
CA VAL A 243 18.13 -6.87 23.41
C VAL A 243 18.18 -8.40 23.45
N PRO A 244 17.05 -9.10 23.27
CA PRO A 244 17.06 -10.54 23.13
C PRO A 244 17.68 -10.95 21.79
N VAL A 245 18.52 -11.99 21.82
CA VAL A 245 19.08 -12.66 20.64
C VAL A 245 18.49 -14.07 20.60
N ILE A 246 17.76 -14.38 19.54
CA ILE A 246 16.96 -15.60 19.41
C ILE A 246 17.58 -16.47 18.31
N THR A 247 17.83 -17.74 18.63
CA THR A 247 18.27 -18.74 17.66
C THR A 247 17.14 -19.72 17.38
N VAL A 248 16.80 -19.88 16.10
CA VAL A 248 15.80 -20.86 15.64
C VAL A 248 16.45 -21.98 14.85
N ASN A 249 15.88 -23.18 14.91
CA ASN A 249 16.29 -24.28 14.04
C ASN A 249 15.64 -24.16 12.64
N ALA A 250 15.97 -25.09 11.75
CA ALA A 250 15.43 -25.14 10.39
C ALA A 250 13.89 -25.27 10.31
N LYS A 251 13.23 -25.66 11.41
CA LYS A 251 11.77 -25.76 11.52
C LYS A 251 11.13 -24.51 12.16
N GLY A 252 11.92 -23.46 12.44
CA GLY A 252 11.44 -22.22 13.05
C GLY A 252 11.22 -22.28 14.56
N LEU A 253 11.60 -23.39 15.23
CA LEU A 253 11.49 -23.49 16.68
C LEU A 253 12.65 -22.77 17.36
N ILE A 254 12.34 -22.01 18.40
CA ILE A 254 13.35 -21.38 19.26
C ILE A 254 14.12 -22.48 19.98
N THR A 255 15.46 -22.42 19.91
CA THR A 255 16.36 -23.39 20.56
C THR A 255 17.22 -22.74 21.63
N THR A 256 17.42 -21.43 21.54
CA THR A 256 18.19 -20.65 22.53
C THR A 256 17.73 -19.20 22.49
N VAL A 257 17.64 -18.58 23.66
CA VAL A 257 17.48 -17.13 23.81
C VAL A 257 18.58 -16.63 24.75
N THR A 258 19.32 -15.62 24.30
CA THR A 258 20.31 -14.90 25.10
C THR A 258 20.00 -13.41 25.08
N THR A 259 20.72 -12.61 25.85
CA THR A 259 20.61 -11.15 25.81
C THR A 259 21.95 -10.55 25.40
N GLN A 260 21.91 -9.54 24.53
CA GLN A 260 23.07 -8.76 24.13
C GLN A 260 22.92 -7.32 24.66
N ASP A 261 24.01 -6.78 25.22
CA ASP A 261 24.05 -5.40 25.68
C ASP A 261 23.99 -4.43 24.49
N ILE A 262 23.21 -3.36 24.62
CA ILE A 262 23.24 -2.23 23.70
C ILE A 262 24.49 -1.41 24.05
N PRO A 263 25.45 -1.22 23.12
CA PRO A 263 26.67 -0.48 23.41
C PRO A 263 26.38 1.00 23.73
N SER A 264 27.28 1.63 24.49
CA SER A 264 27.27 3.09 24.64
C SER A 264 27.61 3.77 23.31
N ALA A 265 26.98 4.89 23.02
CA ALA A 265 27.31 5.67 21.83
C ALA A 265 28.73 6.25 21.93
N SER A 266 29.43 6.29 20.80
CA SER A 266 30.70 6.99 20.61
C SER A 266 30.68 7.74 19.27
N THR A 267 31.77 8.46 18.97
CA THR A 267 31.92 9.15 17.67
C THR A 267 32.01 8.19 16.48
N SER A 268 32.23 6.90 16.72
CA SER A 268 32.39 5.88 15.67
C SER A 268 31.40 4.73 15.76
N VAL A 269 30.65 4.63 16.87
CA VAL A 269 29.70 3.52 17.12
C VAL A 269 28.37 4.09 17.64
N LYS A 270 27.26 3.70 17.00
CA LYS A 270 25.91 4.07 17.47
C LYS A 270 25.56 3.31 18.74
N GLY A 271 24.85 3.95 19.68
CA GLY A 271 24.51 3.34 20.96
C GLY A 271 23.59 4.21 21.82
N LEU A 272 23.43 3.82 23.09
CA LEU A 272 22.72 4.64 24.08
C LEU A 272 23.66 5.71 24.66
N VAL A 273 23.14 6.92 24.86
CA VAL A 273 23.84 8.01 25.55
C VAL A 273 22.87 8.75 26.46
N GLN A 274 23.33 9.08 27.67
CA GLN A 274 22.55 9.92 28.57
C GLN A 274 22.71 11.38 28.14
N LEU A 275 21.61 12.13 28.09
CA LEU A 275 21.65 13.55 27.77
C LEU A 275 21.89 14.39 29.03
N SER A 276 22.72 15.42 28.92
CA SER A 276 23.01 16.41 29.94
C SER A 276 22.41 17.75 29.58
N ASN A 277 21.60 18.31 30.48
CA ASN A 277 21.00 19.62 30.31
C ASN A 277 21.82 20.74 30.99
N ALA A 278 23.10 20.48 31.28
CA ALA A 278 24.01 21.42 31.93
C ALA A 278 25.14 21.83 30.97
N LEU A 279 25.39 23.14 30.84
CA LEU A 279 26.46 23.69 29.99
C LEU A 279 27.85 23.65 30.64
N ASN A 280 27.92 23.34 31.94
CA ASN A 280 29.16 23.24 32.73
C ASN A 280 29.54 21.79 33.07
N SER A 281 28.93 20.80 32.42
CA SER A 281 29.24 19.39 32.66
C SER A 281 30.64 19.05 32.14
N THR A 282 31.42 18.35 32.95
CA THR A 282 32.72 17.77 32.55
C THR A 282 32.62 16.29 32.19
N SER A 283 31.40 15.73 32.14
CA SER A 283 31.16 14.31 31.86
C SER A 283 31.57 13.95 30.43
N THR A 284 32.40 12.92 30.30
CA THR A 284 32.83 12.37 29.00
C THR A 284 31.86 11.33 28.43
N VAL A 285 30.80 10.98 29.18
CA VAL A 285 29.84 9.90 28.85
C VAL A 285 28.41 10.39 28.63
N GLN A 286 28.18 11.71 28.67
CA GLN A 286 26.88 12.33 28.40
C GLN A 286 26.96 13.24 27.18
N ALA A 287 25.89 13.30 26.39
CA ALA A 287 25.76 14.22 25.27
C ALA A 287 24.94 15.45 25.67
N LEU A 288 25.18 16.60 25.05
CA LEU A 288 24.41 17.81 25.30
C LEU A 288 22.95 17.64 24.84
N THR A 289 21.98 18.18 25.59
CA THR A 289 20.60 18.27 25.07
C THR A 289 20.51 19.24 23.89
N ALA A 290 19.55 19.02 22.98
CA ALA A 290 19.30 19.93 21.87
C ALA A 290 18.97 21.36 22.35
N ALA A 291 18.28 21.50 23.48
CA ALA A 291 17.97 22.79 24.09
C ALA A 291 19.24 23.55 24.50
N GLN A 292 20.19 22.89 25.19
CA GLN A 292 21.45 23.54 25.55
C GLN A 292 22.36 23.77 24.33
N GLY A 293 22.31 22.90 23.31
CA GLY A 293 23.00 23.12 22.04
C GLY A 293 22.50 24.38 21.32
N LYS A 294 21.18 24.57 21.27
CA LYS A 294 20.56 25.80 20.76
C LYS A 294 20.93 27.02 21.61
N LYS A 295 20.87 26.89 22.94
CA LYS A 295 21.28 27.95 23.86
C LYS A 295 22.73 28.39 23.61
N LEU A 296 23.66 27.45 23.52
CA LEU A 296 25.05 27.73 23.18
C LEU A 296 25.19 28.40 21.81
N GLN A 297 24.41 27.98 20.81
CA GLN A 297 24.42 28.59 19.48
C GLN A 297 23.87 30.02 19.48
N ASP A 298 22.82 30.28 20.26
CA ASP A 298 22.18 31.59 20.34
C ASP A 298 22.96 32.58 21.24
N GLU A 299 23.64 32.07 22.28
CA GLU A 299 24.34 32.89 23.29
C GLU A 299 25.86 32.98 23.08
N LYS A 300 26.46 32.21 22.15
CA LYS A 300 27.92 32.28 21.87
C LYS A 300 28.38 33.67 21.44
N LEU A 301 27.49 34.45 20.83
CA LEU A 301 27.60 35.87 20.54
C LEU A 301 26.20 36.44 20.72
N ASP A 302 25.96 37.14 21.81
CA ASP A 302 24.64 37.71 22.10
C ASP A 302 24.20 38.61 20.93
N LYS A 303 23.17 38.15 20.19
CA LYS A 303 22.59 38.89 19.06
C LYS A 303 21.92 40.20 19.50
N SER A 304 21.65 40.35 20.80
CA SER A 304 21.14 41.57 21.42
C SER A 304 22.21 42.44 22.08
N GLY A 305 23.48 42.06 21.99
CA GLY A 305 24.62 42.82 22.52
C GLY A 305 25.00 42.43 23.94
N GLY A 306 26.16 41.79 24.08
CA GLY A 306 26.75 41.37 25.35
C GLY A 306 28.23 41.71 25.45
N THR A 307 28.83 41.51 26.64
CA THR A 307 30.25 41.79 26.88
C THR A 307 31.13 40.62 26.45
N VAL A 308 32.02 40.83 25.46
CA VAL A 308 33.09 39.88 25.15
C VAL A 308 34.25 40.12 26.11
N THR A 309 34.51 39.16 27.01
CA THR A 309 35.65 39.20 27.93
C THR A 309 36.81 38.40 27.33
N GLY A 310 37.64 39.05 26.52
CA GLY A 310 38.78 38.43 25.84
C GLY A 310 39.29 39.28 24.65
N GLY A 311 40.36 38.83 24.00
CA GLY A 311 40.79 39.44 22.73
C GLY A 311 39.81 39.10 21.61
N LEU A 312 39.18 40.12 21.02
CA LEU A 312 38.28 39.97 19.87
C LEU A 312 39.02 40.39 18.59
N ASN A 313 39.26 39.42 17.69
CA ASN A 313 39.72 39.71 16.33
C ASN A 313 38.51 39.97 15.44
N ILE A 314 38.27 41.22 15.05
CA ILE A 314 37.23 41.60 14.09
C ILE A 314 37.89 41.67 12.71
N ASN A 315 37.62 40.68 11.85
CA ASN A 315 38.06 40.68 10.46
C ASN A 315 37.00 41.41 9.63
N ILE A 316 37.29 42.64 9.23
CA ILE A 316 36.41 43.44 8.38
C ILE A 316 36.80 43.15 6.93
N ASP A 317 35.84 42.70 6.12
CA ASP A 317 36.04 42.49 4.68
C ASP A 317 36.13 43.84 3.94
N ALA A 318 36.51 43.81 2.65
CA ALA A 318 36.90 45.00 1.88
C ALA A 318 35.81 46.09 1.79
N ASP A 319 34.56 45.75 2.07
CA ASP A 319 33.41 46.65 2.02
C ASP A 319 32.77 46.90 3.40
N GLY A 320 33.29 46.28 4.47
CA GLY A 320 32.78 46.40 5.83
C GLY A 320 33.36 47.60 6.60
N GLY A 321 32.59 48.15 7.54
CA GLY A 321 33.07 49.16 8.50
C GLY A 321 32.75 48.75 9.94
N LEU A 322 33.67 48.98 10.87
CA LEU A 322 33.40 48.77 12.31
C LEU A 322 32.69 50.00 12.87
N SER A 323 31.39 49.87 13.11
CA SER A 323 30.60 50.88 13.82
C SER A 323 30.62 50.61 15.32
N VAL A 324 31.22 51.51 16.10
CA VAL A 324 31.18 51.48 17.57
C VAL A 324 30.26 52.60 18.04
N ASN A 325 29.02 52.26 18.37
CA ASN A 325 27.99 53.21 18.79
C ASN A 325 27.64 52.96 20.26
N ALA A 326 27.56 54.02 21.07
CA ALA A 326 27.11 53.90 22.45
C ALA A 326 25.64 54.30 22.49
N GLY A 327 24.75 53.33 22.75
CA GLY A 327 23.34 53.63 22.95
C GLY A 327 23.14 54.42 24.25
N GLY A 328 22.76 55.70 24.16
CA GLY A 328 22.42 56.55 25.31
C GLY A 328 23.22 57.86 25.39
N THR A 329 23.31 58.46 26.59
CA THR A 329 24.00 59.74 26.87
C THR A 329 25.52 59.60 27.06
N THR A 330 26.08 58.41 26.84
CA THR A 330 27.50 58.12 27.05
C THR A 330 28.21 58.05 25.70
N GLN A 331 29.42 58.62 25.58
CA GLN A 331 30.21 58.53 24.34
C GLN A 331 30.88 57.17 24.23
N ALA A 332 30.81 56.54 23.06
CA ALA A 332 31.65 55.38 22.74
C ALA A 332 33.11 55.84 22.72
N GLN A 333 33.95 55.28 23.60
CA GLN A 333 35.38 55.58 23.64
C GLN A 333 36.18 54.37 23.18
N VAL A 334 36.84 54.47 22.02
CA VAL A 334 37.82 53.49 21.56
C VAL A 334 39.19 53.91 22.10
N ARG A 335 39.71 53.19 23.10
CA ARG A 335 41.02 53.47 23.71
C ARG A 335 42.08 52.51 23.17
N VAL A 336 42.84 52.95 22.17
CA VAL A 336 44.02 52.21 21.66
C VAL A 336 45.18 52.42 22.63
N SER A 337 45.61 51.34 23.30
CA SER A 337 46.51 51.41 24.46
C SER A 337 47.94 50.93 24.19
N ASN A 338 48.27 50.56 22.95
CA ASN A 338 49.63 50.23 22.52
C ASN A 338 49.99 51.11 21.30
N SER A 339 51.29 51.36 21.11
CA SER A 339 51.85 52.18 20.02
C SER A 339 51.10 51.94 18.73
N ILE A 340 50.37 52.96 18.30
CA ILE A 340 49.83 53.05 16.97
C ILE A 340 51.07 53.06 16.06
N HIS A 341 51.37 51.92 15.41
CA HIS A 341 52.35 51.91 14.33
C HIS A 341 51.90 52.97 13.32
N ASN A 342 52.83 53.79 12.83
CA ASN A 342 52.59 54.94 11.95
C ASN A 342 51.28 54.82 11.13
N GLY A 343 50.25 55.57 11.53
CA GLY A 343 49.00 55.71 10.78
C GLY A 343 47.87 54.73 11.11
N MET A 344 47.42 54.58 12.36
CA MET A 344 46.19 53.80 12.68
C MET A 344 45.20 54.44 13.69
N LEU A 345 45.32 55.76 13.94
CA LEU A 345 44.16 56.61 13.72
C LEU A 345 44.51 57.50 12.52
N GLN A 346 44.63 56.87 11.36
CA GLN A 346 44.86 57.57 10.10
C GLN A 346 43.53 58.20 9.67
N ALA A 347 43.37 59.49 9.94
CA ALA A 347 42.76 60.30 8.92
C ALA A 347 43.75 60.26 7.75
N SER A 348 43.38 59.55 6.68
CA SER A 348 44.19 59.32 5.49
C SER A 348 44.95 60.59 5.07
N VAL A 349 46.11 60.44 4.41
CA VAL A 349 46.83 61.54 3.74
C VAL A 349 46.03 62.18 2.56
N GLY A 350 44.72 62.02 2.56
CA GLY A 350 43.73 62.75 1.78
C GLY A 350 42.32 62.75 2.39
N GLY A 351 42.15 62.48 3.70
CA GLY A 351 40.85 62.49 4.39
C GLY A 351 40.89 63.29 5.69
N ASN A 352 39.97 64.24 5.86
CA ASN A 352 39.97 65.20 6.97
C ASN A 352 39.46 64.57 8.29
N PHE A 353 40.19 64.75 9.39
CA PHE A 353 39.64 64.65 10.74
C PHE A 353 38.80 65.90 11.01
N GLY A 354 37.52 65.73 11.37
CA GLY A 354 36.64 66.86 11.64
C GLY A 354 35.39 66.53 12.43
N LEU A 355 34.81 67.56 13.02
CA LEU A 355 33.47 67.52 13.61
C LEU A 355 32.48 68.10 12.58
N TYR A 356 31.66 67.22 12.01
CA TYR A 356 30.64 67.59 11.03
C TYR A 356 29.32 67.86 11.76
N ASP A 357 28.74 69.03 11.52
CA ASP A 357 27.41 69.36 11.98
C ASP A 357 26.40 68.89 10.93
N THR A 358 25.71 67.79 11.24
CA THR A 358 24.68 67.20 10.37
C THR A 358 23.42 68.04 10.27
N THR A 359 23.15 68.94 11.22
CA THR A 359 21.97 69.82 11.20
C THR A 359 22.14 70.93 10.16
N PHE A 360 23.37 71.46 10.03
CA PHE A 360 23.69 72.54 9.10
C PHE A 360 24.55 72.11 7.91
N GLY A 361 24.85 70.82 7.78
CA GLY A 361 25.51 70.23 6.63
C GLY A 361 26.95 70.71 6.39
N LYS A 362 27.68 71.14 7.43
CA LYS A 362 29.02 71.75 7.30
C LYS A 362 30.02 71.27 8.34
N TRP A 363 31.30 71.31 7.99
CA TRP A 363 32.41 71.02 8.91
C TRP A 363 32.69 72.22 9.80
N ILE A 364 32.61 72.04 11.12
CA ILE A 364 32.93 73.10 12.11
C ILE A 364 34.45 73.20 12.31
N VAL A 365 35.12 72.04 12.32
CA VAL A 365 36.58 71.91 12.38
C VAL A 365 36.99 70.92 11.30
N HIS A 366 37.91 71.33 10.42
CA HIS A 366 38.53 70.44 9.44
C HIS A 366 40.00 70.82 9.20
N ALA A 367 40.83 69.82 8.91
CA ALA A 367 42.17 70.07 8.40
C ALA A 367 42.11 70.37 6.90
N ARG A 368 42.83 71.37 6.40
CA ARG A 368 42.97 71.58 4.95
C ARG A 368 44.12 70.72 4.40
N SER A 369 44.18 70.55 3.08
CA SER A 369 45.30 69.86 2.40
C SER A 369 46.68 70.52 2.63
N SER A 370 46.70 71.75 3.16
CA SER A 370 47.91 72.46 3.59
C SER A 370 48.36 72.12 5.02
N GLY A 371 47.61 71.31 5.77
CA GLY A 371 47.93 70.91 7.15
C GLY A 371 47.44 71.86 8.25
N ASP A 372 46.88 73.02 7.90
CA ASP A 372 46.29 73.95 8.87
C ASP A 372 44.88 73.50 9.31
N VAL A 373 44.58 73.65 10.61
CA VAL A 373 43.25 73.45 11.17
C VAL A 373 42.45 74.74 11.05
N GLU A 374 41.38 74.71 10.26
CA GLU A 374 40.49 75.85 10.14
C GLU A 374 39.30 75.67 11.09
N LEU A 375 39.14 76.64 11.99
CA LEU A 375 37.92 76.85 12.76
C LEU A 375 37.07 77.82 11.95
N ASN A 376 36.00 77.35 11.31
CA ASN A 376 35.08 78.22 10.56
C ASN A 376 34.16 79.01 11.51
N GLY A 377 34.77 79.80 12.39
CA GLY A 377 34.16 80.89 13.14
C GLY A 377 34.63 82.21 12.54
N ASN A 378 33.73 82.93 11.88
CA ASN A 378 33.95 84.19 11.19
C ASN A 378 34.71 85.28 12.03
N ALA A 379 35.99 85.62 11.71
CA ALA A 379 36.58 86.99 11.77
C ALA A 379 38.13 87.10 11.50
N ALA A 380 38.50 87.70 10.35
CA ALA A 380 39.64 88.56 9.93
C ALA A 380 41.04 88.70 10.63
N SER A 381 42.09 88.86 9.76
CA SER A 381 43.38 89.66 9.85
C SER A 381 44.66 88.96 10.41
N ALA A 382 45.94 89.16 9.99
CA ALA A 382 46.74 89.61 8.83
C ALA A 382 48.27 89.55 9.22
N THR A 383 49.24 89.35 8.30
CA THR A 383 50.54 90.13 8.22
C THR A 383 51.54 89.72 7.11
N ASN A 384 52.19 90.76 6.54
CA ASN A 384 53.54 90.89 5.91
C ASN A 384 53.80 90.74 4.39
N CYS A 385 53.94 91.89 3.69
CA CYS A 385 55.18 92.34 3.00
C CYS A 385 55.06 93.82 2.51
N SER A 386 56.11 94.62 2.73
CA SER A 386 56.23 96.09 2.55
C SER A 386 56.19 96.54 1.07
N ARG A 387 55.35 97.53 0.77
CA ARG A 387 55.26 98.19 -0.54
C ARG A 387 55.10 99.69 -0.30
N SER A 388 55.86 100.52 -1.02
CA SER A 388 55.84 101.99 -0.89
C SER A 388 55.54 102.69 -2.22
N ILE A 389 55.03 103.93 -2.15
CA ILE A 389 54.66 104.75 -3.31
C ILE A 389 55.51 106.04 -3.30
N ALA A 390 56.16 106.34 -4.43
CA ALA A 390 56.86 107.60 -4.70
C ALA A 390 56.11 108.43 -5.76
N ALA A 391 55.87 109.72 -5.52
CA ALA A 391 55.22 110.60 -6.49
C ALA A 391 56.22 111.08 -7.58
N GLY A 392 55.80 111.05 -8.85
CA GLY A 392 56.54 111.55 -10.01
C GLY A 392 56.18 113.00 -10.38
N ASN A 393 56.75 113.52 -11.48
CA ASN A 393 56.53 114.91 -11.92
C ASN A 393 55.03 115.28 -12.02
N GLY A 394 54.64 116.44 -11.51
CA GLY A 394 53.26 116.92 -11.45
C GLY A 394 52.47 116.48 -10.21
N LEU A 395 52.99 115.53 -9.41
CA LEU A 395 52.41 115.01 -8.18
C LEU A 395 53.38 115.19 -7.00
N SER A 396 52.87 115.42 -5.80
CA SER A 396 53.67 115.44 -4.56
C SER A 396 53.06 114.55 -3.47
N GLY A 397 53.90 114.00 -2.57
CA GLY A 397 53.50 113.04 -1.53
C GLY A 397 54.05 111.63 -1.75
N GLY A 398 53.60 110.65 -0.94
CA GLY A 398 54.07 109.26 -0.97
C GLY A 398 54.17 108.59 0.41
N GLY A 399 54.79 107.40 0.47
CA GLY A 399 55.10 106.65 1.69
C GLY A 399 54.71 105.16 1.66
N GLU A 400 54.93 104.44 2.77
CA GLU A 400 54.62 103.00 2.96
C GLU A 400 53.11 102.71 3.00
N LEU A 401 52.64 101.54 2.54
CA LEU A 401 51.20 101.19 2.46
C LEU A 401 50.54 100.70 3.75
N ASN A 402 51.22 100.82 4.90
CA ASN A 402 50.68 100.39 6.19
C ASN A 402 49.69 101.39 6.81
N ALA A 403 49.37 102.48 6.10
CA ALA A 403 48.27 103.40 6.41
C ALA A 403 47.89 104.21 5.15
N ASN A 404 46.79 104.96 5.23
CA ASN A 404 46.28 105.76 4.11
C ASN A 404 47.33 106.78 3.63
N ARG A 405 47.59 106.84 2.31
CA ARG A 405 48.55 107.75 1.69
C ARG A 405 47.84 108.87 0.95
N THR A 406 48.42 110.07 1.00
CA THR A 406 47.93 111.24 0.29
C THR A 406 48.96 111.63 -0.77
N LEU A 407 48.56 111.58 -2.03
CA LEU A 407 49.28 112.16 -3.15
C LEU A 407 48.43 113.34 -3.66
N THR A 408 49.07 114.48 -3.92
CA THR A 408 48.40 115.70 -4.35
C THR A 408 48.85 116.07 -5.76
N LEU A 409 47.92 116.48 -6.61
CA LEU A 409 48.19 116.93 -7.97
C LEU A 409 48.44 118.45 -7.98
N GLY A 410 49.52 118.87 -8.62
CA GLY A 410 49.82 120.29 -8.82
C GLY A 410 48.75 120.97 -9.68
N THR A 411 48.36 122.19 -9.33
CA THR A 411 47.31 122.95 -10.03
C THR A 411 47.67 123.13 -11.51
N PRO A 412 46.73 122.89 -12.46
CA PRO A 412 47.00 123.10 -13.88
C PRO A 412 47.25 124.58 -14.21
N GLY A 413 48.12 124.85 -15.20
CA GLY A 413 48.25 126.18 -15.78
C GLY A 413 47.12 126.51 -16.78
N THR A 414 46.95 127.79 -17.13
CA THR A 414 45.91 128.26 -18.07
C THR A 414 46.19 127.84 -19.52
N ILE A 415 45.19 127.32 -20.25
CA ILE A 415 45.28 126.90 -21.67
C ILE A 415 44.89 128.05 -22.62
N THR A 416 45.67 128.26 -23.68
CA THR A 416 45.46 129.21 -24.79
C THR A 416 45.67 128.51 -26.14
N ALA A 417 45.36 129.18 -27.25
CA ALA A 417 45.51 128.63 -28.61
C ALA A 417 46.95 128.26 -29.02
N SER A 418 47.95 128.51 -28.15
CA SER A 418 49.35 128.14 -28.33
C SER A 418 49.92 127.29 -27.17
N THR A 419 49.09 126.82 -26.24
CA THR A 419 49.56 126.02 -25.09
C THR A 419 50.00 124.63 -25.53
N GLY A 420 51.23 124.24 -25.20
CA GLY A 420 51.74 122.87 -25.38
C GLY A 420 51.50 121.96 -24.17
N ASN A 421 51.69 120.65 -24.38
CA ASN A 421 51.76 119.68 -23.29
C ASN A 421 53.06 119.88 -22.48
N ALA A 422 52.97 120.15 -21.18
CA ALA A 422 54.13 120.28 -20.30
C ALA A 422 53.82 119.87 -18.85
N VAL A 423 54.83 119.36 -18.13
CA VAL A 423 54.76 119.03 -16.70
C VAL A 423 55.96 119.61 -15.96
N SER A 424 55.75 120.08 -14.72
CA SER A 424 56.81 120.50 -13.80
C SER A 424 56.63 119.85 -12.43
N ALA A 425 57.58 120.03 -11.50
CA ALA A 425 57.47 119.45 -10.16
C ALA A 425 56.20 119.88 -9.41
N SER A 426 55.57 121.01 -9.78
CA SER A 426 54.43 121.58 -9.05
C SER A 426 53.24 122.00 -9.92
N SER A 427 53.22 121.73 -11.23
CA SER A 427 52.12 122.09 -12.15
C SER A 427 52.13 121.26 -13.44
N HIS A 428 51.07 121.33 -14.23
CA HIS A 428 50.96 120.72 -15.56
C HIS A 428 50.07 121.56 -16.51
N THR A 429 50.28 121.45 -17.82
CA THR A 429 49.42 122.02 -18.88
C THR A 429 49.25 121.06 -20.05
N HIS A 430 48.16 121.20 -20.81
CA HIS A 430 47.83 120.35 -21.96
C HIS A 430 47.61 121.16 -23.25
N ASP A 431 47.96 120.55 -24.38
CA ASP A 431 47.67 121.03 -25.75
C ASP A 431 46.32 120.48 -26.26
N LEU A 432 45.65 121.23 -27.13
CA LEU A 432 44.44 120.82 -27.84
C LEU A 432 44.71 120.81 -29.36
N ASN A 433 45.13 119.66 -29.89
CA ASN A 433 45.38 119.47 -31.32
C ASN A 433 44.08 119.13 -32.08
N ILE A 434 43.63 120.05 -32.95
CA ILE A 434 42.41 119.93 -33.77
C ILE A 434 42.72 119.76 -35.27
N ASP A 435 43.98 119.58 -35.66
CA ASP A 435 44.40 119.48 -37.05
C ASP A 435 44.12 118.08 -37.63
N GLY A 436 43.27 118.01 -38.68
CA GLY A 436 42.99 116.79 -39.46
C GLY A 436 41.55 116.29 -39.45
N PHE A 437 40.71 116.76 -38.52
CA PHE A 437 39.35 116.23 -38.35
C PHE A 437 38.32 116.75 -39.37
N PHE A 438 38.55 117.91 -40.01
CA PHE A 438 37.58 118.52 -40.96
C PHE A 438 38.22 119.10 -42.23
N GLN A 439 39.09 118.35 -42.91
CA GLN A 439 39.66 118.81 -44.19
C GLN A 439 38.60 118.80 -45.32
N ALA A 440 38.55 119.85 -46.16
CA ALA A 440 37.58 119.95 -47.26
C ALA A 440 38.08 120.80 -48.44
N ALA A 441 37.63 120.49 -49.65
CA ALA A 441 37.78 121.29 -50.86
C ALA A 441 36.42 121.49 -51.56
N LYS A 442 35.89 122.72 -51.54
CA LYS A 442 34.57 123.09 -52.09
C LYS A 442 34.69 123.59 -53.54
N SER A 443 34.86 122.67 -54.50
CA SER A 443 34.98 122.95 -55.94
C SER A 443 34.03 122.08 -56.79
N ALA A 444 33.89 122.41 -58.09
CA ALA A 444 33.02 121.67 -59.02
C ALA A 444 33.34 120.18 -59.06
N ASN A 445 34.63 119.82 -59.02
CA ASN A 445 35.11 118.51 -58.61
C ASN A 445 35.73 118.68 -57.21
N GLY A 446 35.07 118.23 -56.14
CA GLY A 446 35.42 118.58 -54.75
C GLY A 446 35.33 117.41 -53.76
N TYR A 447 35.74 117.66 -52.50
CA TYR A 447 35.65 116.67 -51.42
C TYR A 447 35.40 117.26 -50.02
N GLN A 448 34.86 116.45 -49.11
CA GLN A 448 34.82 116.69 -47.68
C GLN A 448 35.33 115.45 -46.95
N ARG A 449 36.29 115.64 -46.04
CA ARG A 449 36.73 114.62 -45.09
C ARG A 449 36.07 114.87 -43.75
N PHE A 450 35.52 113.80 -43.17
CA PHE A 450 34.88 113.84 -41.87
C PHE A 450 35.77 113.20 -40.79
N PRO A 451 35.56 113.57 -39.52
CA PRO A 451 36.10 112.81 -38.39
C PRO A 451 35.63 111.36 -38.53
N GLY A 452 36.55 110.41 -38.63
CA GLY A 452 36.23 108.99 -38.89
C GLY A 452 36.69 108.47 -40.25
N GLY A 453 37.29 109.32 -41.09
CA GLY A 453 37.99 108.87 -42.31
C GLY A 453 37.10 108.80 -43.55
N LEU A 454 35.78 108.88 -43.40
CA LEU A 454 34.86 108.96 -44.54
C LEU A 454 35.16 110.21 -45.39
N ILE A 455 35.25 109.99 -46.69
CA ILE A 455 35.45 110.99 -47.72
C ILE A 455 34.26 110.92 -48.68
N LEU A 456 33.67 112.09 -48.96
CA LEU A 456 32.68 112.25 -50.03
C LEU A 456 33.32 113.02 -51.17
N GLN A 457 33.16 112.55 -52.41
CA GLN A 457 33.66 113.21 -53.63
C GLN A 457 32.57 113.32 -54.70
N TRP A 458 32.57 114.41 -55.47
CA TRP A 458 31.55 114.71 -56.48
C TRP A 458 32.14 115.44 -57.70
N GLY A 459 31.44 115.37 -58.85
CA GLY A 459 31.81 116.11 -60.06
C GLY A 459 30.94 115.88 -61.30
N THR A 460 31.38 116.41 -62.45
CA THR A 460 30.75 116.25 -63.78
C THR A 460 31.77 115.87 -64.87
N ALA A 461 31.31 115.24 -65.95
CA ALA A 461 32.14 114.84 -67.10
C ALA A 461 31.33 114.79 -68.40
N ASN A 462 31.99 114.89 -69.55
CA ASN A 462 31.36 114.88 -70.88
C ASN A 462 32.04 113.85 -71.78
N SER A 463 31.29 113.08 -72.57
CA SER A 463 31.87 112.11 -73.52
C SER A 463 30.96 111.85 -74.70
N ASP A 464 31.57 111.59 -75.86
CA ASP A 464 30.92 111.19 -77.11
C ASP A 464 30.91 109.66 -77.37
N SER A 465 31.40 108.87 -76.41
CA SER A 465 31.55 107.41 -76.50
C SER A 465 30.52 106.66 -75.64
N THR A 466 30.35 105.36 -75.88
CA THR A 466 29.46 104.49 -75.08
C THR A 466 30.11 103.96 -73.80
N SER A 467 31.39 104.26 -73.53
CA SER A 467 32.08 103.92 -72.27
C SER A 467 33.29 104.82 -71.98
N GLY A 468 33.70 104.95 -70.72
CA GLY A 468 34.87 105.75 -70.35
C GLY A 468 35.19 105.78 -68.85
N THR A 469 36.07 106.71 -68.42
CA THR A 469 36.47 106.90 -67.01
C THR A 469 36.63 108.36 -66.60
N VAL A 470 36.38 108.69 -65.33
CA VAL A 470 36.61 110.02 -64.71
C VAL A 470 37.55 109.92 -63.51
N THR A 471 38.45 110.89 -63.31
CA THR A 471 39.39 110.93 -62.16
C THR A 471 38.85 111.77 -61.01
N MET A 472 39.03 111.28 -59.77
CA MET A 472 38.59 111.92 -58.53
C MET A 472 39.57 113.01 -58.01
N PRO A 473 39.12 114.05 -57.28
CA PRO A 473 39.96 115.10 -56.69
C PRO A 473 41.08 114.62 -55.77
N ILE A 474 40.80 113.66 -54.90
CA ILE A 474 41.77 112.97 -54.06
C ILE A 474 41.59 111.45 -54.18
N ALA A 475 42.64 110.69 -53.89
CA ALA A 475 42.50 109.25 -53.75
C ALA A 475 41.72 108.91 -52.48
N PHE A 476 40.90 107.86 -52.52
CA PHE A 476 40.46 107.20 -51.30
C PHE A 476 41.64 106.42 -50.72
N PRO A 477 42.12 106.74 -49.49
CA PRO A 477 43.32 106.13 -48.93
C PRO A 477 43.25 104.61 -48.82
N ASN A 478 42.06 104.05 -48.56
CA ASN A 478 41.88 102.62 -48.36
C ASN A 478 41.03 102.00 -49.45
N GLU A 479 39.76 102.42 -49.54
CA GLU A 479 38.80 101.77 -50.41
C GLU A 479 37.77 102.75 -50.93
N THR A 480 37.40 102.59 -52.20
CA THR A 480 36.20 103.21 -52.72
C THR A 480 35.03 102.25 -52.57
N LEU A 481 34.00 102.66 -51.85
CA LEU A 481 32.85 101.82 -51.54
C LEU A 481 31.84 101.82 -52.68
N PHE A 482 31.49 103.01 -53.17
CA PHE A 482 30.37 103.16 -54.08
C PHE A 482 30.57 104.37 -54.98
N GLY A 483 30.12 104.22 -56.23
CA GLY A 483 30.12 105.26 -57.23
C GLY A 483 28.88 105.18 -58.09
N LEU A 484 28.35 106.34 -58.47
CA LEU A 484 27.19 106.46 -59.33
C LEU A 484 27.44 107.49 -60.43
N VAL A 485 26.83 107.24 -61.58
CA VAL A 485 26.74 108.21 -62.69
C VAL A 485 25.26 108.49 -62.95
N GLY A 486 24.96 109.74 -63.30
CA GLY A 486 23.60 110.18 -63.60
C GLY A 486 23.56 111.08 -64.82
N GLU A 487 22.51 110.93 -65.63
CA GLU A 487 22.27 111.74 -66.82
C GLU A 487 21.88 113.19 -66.49
N THR A 488 22.17 114.08 -67.42
CA THR A 488 21.74 115.47 -67.40
C THR A 488 20.90 115.70 -68.67
N LYS A 489 19.55 115.64 -68.57
CA LYS A 489 18.44 115.66 -69.60
C LYS A 489 18.69 116.46 -70.92
N SER A 490 18.02 116.23 -72.08
CA SER A 490 16.56 116.21 -72.37
C SER A 490 16.23 115.84 -73.84
N ASP A 491 15.05 115.25 -74.06
CA ASP A 491 14.23 115.21 -75.29
C ASP A 491 14.75 114.44 -76.54
N THR A 492 13.99 113.40 -76.92
CA THR A 492 14.20 112.35 -77.96
C THR A 492 15.16 111.21 -77.62
N SER A 493 14.58 110.04 -77.28
CA SER A 493 15.14 108.69 -77.19
C SER A 493 16.69 108.58 -77.26
N GLY A 494 17.35 108.93 -76.16
CA GLY A 494 18.81 108.86 -75.95
C GLY A 494 19.16 108.02 -74.71
N PRO A 495 20.44 107.73 -74.48
CA PRO A 495 20.92 106.44 -73.99
C PRO A 495 20.76 106.19 -72.49
N THR A 496 20.64 104.92 -72.10
CA THR A 496 20.59 104.45 -70.71
C THR A 496 21.95 103.97 -70.20
N PHE A 497 22.40 104.47 -69.05
CA PHE A 497 23.58 103.92 -68.37
C PHE A 497 23.31 102.52 -67.84
N ASN A 498 24.17 101.58 -68.20
CA ASN A 498 24.00 100.16 -67.84
C ASN A 498 24.78 99.81 -66.57
N PHE A 499 26.00 100.34 -66.44
CA PHE A 499 26.90 100.00 -65.33
C PHE A 499 27.87 101.14 -65.03
N ALA A 500 28.15 101.35 -63.73
CA ALA A 500 29.26 102.17 -63.24
C ALA A 500 30.04 101.39 -62.17
N TRP A 501 31.35 101.53 -62.16
CA TRP A 501 32.24 100.89 -61.17
C TRP A 501 33.38 101.82 -60.81
N VAL A 502 33.96 101.64 -59.63
CA VAL A 502 35.12 102.43 -59.21
C VAL A 502 36.38 101.58 -59.22
N ARG A 503 37.51 102.19 -59.62
CA ARG A 503 38.85 101.60 -59.51
C ARG A 503 39.75 102.58 -58.77
N GLY A 504 40.39 102.10 -57.71
CA GLY A 504 41.23 102.92 -56.84
C GLY A 504 42.58 102.29 -56.58
N THR A 505 43.61 103.11 -56.63
CA THR A 505 44.91 102.91 -56.00
C THR A 505 45.04 103.92 -54.86
N THR A 506 45.89 103.66 -53.88
CA THR A 506 46.13 104.56 -52.72
C THR A 506 46.59 105.97 -53.11
N THR A 507 46.97 106.19 -54.37
CA THR A 507 47.41 107.48 -54.91
C THR A 507 46.49 108.07 -55.99
N LYS A 508 45.51 107.32 -56.49
CA LYS A 508 44.55 107.79 -57.51
C LYS A 508 43.29 106.93 -57.55
N SER A 509 42.11 107.56 -57.55
CA SER A 509 40.82 106.89 -57.73
C SER A 509 40.10 107.39 -58.99
N THR A 510 39.48 106.48 -59.73
CA THR A 510 38.74 106.76 -60.98
C THR A 510 37.40 106.02 -61.01
N LEU A 511 36.37 106.62 -61.60
CA LEU A 511 35.05 106.03 -61.83
C LEU A 511 34.90 105.67 -63.31
N GLY A 512 34.62 104.39 -63.61
CA GLY A 512 34.30 103.91 -64.95
C GLY A 512 32.79 103.84 -65.21
N TRP A 513 32.38 103.97 -66.46
CA TRP A 513 30.96 104.01 -66.88
C TRP A 513 30.73 103.39 -68.27
N GLN A 514 29.51 102.87 -68.49
CA GLN A 514 29.02 102.33 -69.77
C GLN A 514 27.55 102.71 -70.04
N SER A 515 27.19 102.98 -71.29
CA SER A 515 25.86 103.43 -71.72
C SER A 515 25.42 102.80 -73.05
N THR A 516 24.11 102.69 -73.30
CA THR A 516 23.54 102.11 -74.55
C THR A 516 23.67 103.02 -75.78
N GLY A 517 24.16 104.24 -75.59
CA GLY A 517 24.47 105.20 -76.64
C GLY A 517 25.31 106.33 -76.06
N ASN A 518 25.56 107.35 -76.86
CA ASN A 518 26.45 108.46 -76.49
C ASN A 518 25.80 109.39 -75.44
N PRO A 519 26.33 109.47 -74.20
CA PRO A 519 25.67 110.16 -73.08
C PRO A 519 25.88 111.68 -73.03
N GLY A 520 26.83 112.26 -73.77
CA GLY A 520 27.16 113.68 -73.63
C GLY A 520 27.61 114.04 -72.20
N LEU A 521 27.12 115.15 -71.64
CA LEU A 521 27.44 115.64 -70.29
C LEU A 521 26.66 114.86 -69.21
N PHE A 522 27.37 114.35 -68.21
CA PHE A 522 26.82 113.60 -67.08
C PHE A 522 27.47 113.97 -65.75
N SER A 523 26.80 113.64 -64.65
CA SER A 523 27.27 113.90 -63.27
C SER A 523 27.72 112.61 -62.59
N TRP A 524 28.61 112.72 -61.61
CA TRP A 524 29.08 111.59 -60.83
C TRP A 524 29.28 111.91 -59.35
N PHE A 525 29.16 110.87 -58.52
CA PHE A 525 29.40 110.92 -57.09
C PHE A 525 30.09 109.63 -56.63
N ALA A 526 31.01 109.76 -55.68
CA ALA A 526 31.72 108.62 -55.09
C ALA A 526 31.94 108.80 -53.57
N ILE A 527 31.91 107.68 -52.86
CA ILE A 527 32.13 107.58 -51.41
C ILE A 527 33.16 106.50 -51.10
N GLY A 528 34.02 106.79 -50.13
CA GLY A 528 35.09 105.89 -49.69
C GLY A 528 35.80 106.46 -48.47
N TYR A 529 36.89 105.81 -48.05
CA TYR A 529 37.68 106.19 -46.88
C TYR A 529 39.14 105.77 -47.00
#